data_AF-A0A7V9G4I7-F1
#
_entry.id   AF-A0A7V9G4I7-F1
#
_cell.length_a   1.000
_cell.length_b   1.000
_cell.length_c   1.000
_cell.angle_alpha   90.00
_cell.angle_beta   90.00
_cell.angle_gamma   90.00
#
_symmetry.space_group_name_H-M   'P 1'
#
loop_
_entity.id
_entity.type
_entity.pdbx_description
1 polymer ?
#
loop_
_entity_poly.entity_id
_entity_poly.type
_entity_poly.pdbx_seq_one_letter_code
_entity_poly.pdbx_strand_id
1 'polypeptide(L)'
;MMPNLTGHAQSMKIIVTVMYAALLLAGNAVAGEAAYSCLRVVRAQAGTPSNPSIALPGGYSLERGSGYEVPSPGEFHAFIRGPRGNPHVSISWPGVAIAAVIVDDTYLALRGDPGSGSISCQVPVTKSSLRNAWSTFDVFSYPGEDDLLIRVEHNHPARRAGWYLENPWLTGQPRAMVNWIFSARIALRDWRIHQRVGDQGKGSFGILGYESVNPLHIDNPPHWHLIHYLPGDAGTQVPHYYMDGGGRLVSNKVEIIQPTSSSPPTRVFGPEESVIFRDADGSQRYVTAIRSDGGLDLGERDGEWLYSIIPSSRGDFIVSARILRHGQSWAEIATTDDVAYGVLTIRTRMADGTFVADEVHLYDPLTGKPRSRSSNSGPPAYGMTIE
;
A
#
# COMPACT_ATOMS: atom_id res chain seq x y z
N MET A 1 -41.08 -0.61 -89.22
CA MET A 1 -40.37 0.20 -90.23
C MET A 1 -38.98 0.49 -89.69
N MET A 2 -37.96 -0.19 -90.23
CA MET A 2 -36.59 0.34 -90.22
C MET A 2 -36.46 1.34 -91.39
N PRO A 3 -35.46 2.24 -91.37
CA PRO A 3 -34.19 1.89 -91.99
C PRO A 3 -32.95 2.21 -91.15
N ASN A 4 -31.92 1.44 -91.47
CA ASN A 4 -30.50 1.56 -91.14
C ASN A 4 -29.93 2.97 -91.35
N LEU A 5 -28.77 3.23 -90.73
CA LEU A 5 -27.51 3.55 -91.44
C LEU A 5 -26.33 3.67 -90.43
N THR A 6 -25.28 2.86 -90.68
CA THR A 6 -23.83 3.16 -90.63
C THR A 6 -23.23 3.78 -89.36
N GLY A 7 -22.09 3.35 -88.83
CA GLY A 7 -20.96 2.64 -89.40
C GLY A 7 -19.71 2.91 -88.53
N HIS A 8 -18.70 2.06 -88.74
CA HIS A 8 -17.28 2.14 -88.34
C HIS A 8 -16.71 3.50 -87.91
N ALA A 9 -15.66 3.62 -87.13
CA ALA A 9 -14.79 2.74 -86.35
C ALA A 9 -13.82 3.73 -85.69
N GLN A 10 -13.43 3.52 -84.44
CA GLN A 10 -12.11 4.01 -84.01
C GLN A 10 -11.59 3.19 -82.83
N SER A 11 -10.55 2.46 -83.17
CA SER A 11 -9.64 1.71 -82.33
C SER A 11 -9.05 2.62 -81.26
N MET A 12 -9.21 2.28 -79.99
CA MET A 12 -8.46 2.91 -78.91
C MET A 12 -7.66 1.85 -78.16
N LYS A 13 -6.35 1.99 -78.32
CA LYS A 13 -5.28 1.18 -77.72
C LYS A 13 -5.46 1.15 -76.20
N ILE A 14 -5.59 -0.05 -75.66
CA ILE A 14 -5.46 -0.31 -74.21
C ILE A 14 -3.99 -0.05 -73.86
N ILE A 15 -3.74 1.07 -73.19
CA ILE A 15 -2.49 1.33 -72.49
C ILE A 15 -2.50 0.49 -71.22
N VAL A 16 -1.57 -0.45 -71.14
CA VAL A 16 -1.27 -1.25 -69.96
C VAL A 16 -0.62 -0.33 -68.93
N THR A 17 -1.40 0.20 -68.00
CA THR A 17 -0.87 0.78 -66.76
C THR A 17 -0.69 -0.38 -65.77
N VAL A 18 0.53 -0.85 -65.64
CA VAL A 18 0.95 -1.75 -64.53
C VAL A 18 0.89 -0.92 -63.26
N MET A 19 -0.25 -0.95 -62.59
CA MET A 19 -0.39 -0.44 -61.23
C MET A 19 0.23 -1.48 -60.31
N TYR A 20 1.46 -1.21 -59.84
CA TYR A 20 2.02 -1.87 -58.67
C TYR A 20 1.09 -1.59 -57.48
N ALA A 21 0.13 -2.48 -57.27
CA ALA A 21 -0.48 -2.64 -55.96
C ALA A 21 0.60 -3.21 -55.05
N ALA A 22 1.42 -2.34 -54.49
CA ALA A 22 2.11 -2.62 -53.25
C ALA A 22 1.02 -2.85 -52.21
N LEU A 23 0.59 -4.10 -52.10
CA LEU A 23 -0.14 -4.61 -50.96
C LEU A 23 0.79 -4.39 -49.77
N LEU A 24 0.60 -3.23 -49.11
CA LEU A 24 1.01 -3.02 -47.74
C LEU A 24 0.34 -4.14 -46.96
N LEU A 25 1.09 -5.22 -46.72
CA LEU A 25 0.97 -6.00 -45.51
C LEU A 25 1.36 -5.07 -44.35
N ALA A 26 0.50 -4.07 -44.09
CA ALA A 26 0.31 -3.59 -42.75
C ALA A 26 -0.24 -4.80 -42.01
N GLY A 27 0.67 -5.60 -41.47
CA GLY A 27 0.34 -6.44 -40.34
C GLY A 27 -0.30 -5.49 -39.35
N ASN A 28 -1.62 -5.58 -39.20
CA ASN A 28 -2.28 -5.17 -38.00
C ASN A 28 -1.65 -6.06 -36.93
N ALA A 29 -0.48 -5.67 -36.43
CA ALA A 29 -0.03 -6.07 -35.12
C ALA A 29 -1.17 -5.63 -34.23
N VAL A 30 -2.01 -6.60 -33.87
CA VAL A 30 -3.00 -6.42 -32.80
C VAL A 30 -2.15 -5.85 -31.67
N ALA A 31 -2.32 -4.56 -31.40
CA ALA A 31 -1.56 -3.90 -30.36
C ALA A 31 -1.88 -4.71 -29.10
N GLY A 32 -0.89 -5.49 -28.65
CA GLY A 32 -1.05 -6.28 -27.44
C GLY A 32 -1.47 -5.32 -26.33
N GLU A 33 -2.37 -5.77 -25.47
CA GLU A 33 -2.80 -4.98 -24.33
C GLU A 33 -1.57 -4.41 -23.60
N ALA A 34 -1.58 -3.10 -23.36
CA ALA A 34 -0.47 -2.44 -22.72
C ALA A 34 -0.27 -3.03 -21.32
N ALA A 35 0.99 -3.26 -20.96
CA ALA A 35 1.38 -3.65 -19.62
C ALA A 35 2.15 -2.54 -18.93
N TYR A 36 2.21 -2.66 -17.61
CA TYR A 36 2.71 -1.64 -16.71
C TYR A 36 3.77 -2.19 -15.77
N SER A 37 4.63 -1.30 -15.30
CA SER A 37 5.55 -1.51 -14.19
C SER A 37 5.66 -0.22 -13.39
N CYS A 38 5.95 -0.32 -12.10
CA CYS A 38 6.44 0.79 -11.30
C CYS A 38 7.88 0.46 -10.93
N LEU A 39 8.79 1.39 -11.20
CA LEU A 39 10.19 1.28 -10.81
C LEU A 39 10.47 2.28 -9.70
N ARG A 40 11.27 1.86 -8.72
CA ARG A 40 11.79 2.70 -7.66
C ARG A 40 13.30 2.74 -7.70
N VAL A 41 13.87 3.91 -7.98
CA VAL A 41 15.31 4.16 -7.98
C VAL A 41 15.70 4.73 -6.62
N VAL A 42 16.56 4.02 -5.90
CA VAL A 42 16.93 4.37 -4.52
C VAL A 42 18.29 5.04 -4.49
N ARG A 43 18.38 6.17 -3.79
CA ARG A 43 19.64 6.89 -3.56
C ARG A 43 20.45 6.19 -2.48
N ALA A 44 21.77 6.22 -2.60
CA ALA A 44 22.67 5.78 -1.52
C ALA A 44 22.59 6.69 -0.29
N GLN A 45 22.27 7.96 -0.49
CA GLN A 45 22.08 8.95 0.57
C GLN A 45 20.89 9.84 0.25
N ALA A 46 20.05 10.09 1.26
CA ALA A 46 18.94 11.03 1.12
C ALA A 46 19.46 12.46 0.86
N GLY A 47 18.73 13.23 0.05
CA GLY A 47 19.07 14.59 -0.31
C GLY A 47 17.86 15.37 -0.81
N THR A 48 18.09 16.42 -1.58
CA THR A 48 17.00 17.18 -2.20
C THR A 48 16.28 16.32 -3.26
N PRO A 49 14.94 16.24 -3.24
CA PRO A 49 14.16 15.58 -4.28
C PRO A 49 14.56 16.09 -5.67
N SER A 50 14.80 15.18 -6.60
CA SER A 50 15.19 15.47 -7.99
C SER A 50 14.91 14.26 -8.87
N ASN A 51 14.86 14.46 -10.19
CA ASN A 51 14.53 13.39 -11.14
C ASN A 51 15.78 12.86 -11.83
N PRO A 52 15.95 11.54 -11.98
CA PRO A 52 16.90 10.97 -12.93
C PRO A 52 16.39 11.12 -14.37
N SER A 53 17.30 11.05 -15.33
CA SER A 53 16.98 10.76 -16.72
C SER A 53 16.84 9.24 -16.90
N ILE A 54 15.72 8.79 -17.48
CA ILE A 54 15.46 7.39 -17.76
C ILE A 54 15.26 7.21 -19.27
N ALA A 55 16.12 6.40 -19.88
CA ALA A 55 16.02 6.03 -21.28
C ALA A 55 15.39 4.65 -21.42
N LEU A 56 14.33 4.57 -22.22
CA LEU A 56 13.56 3.36 -22.50
C LEU A 56 13.75 2.96 -23.98
N PRO A 57 13.68 1.65 -24.30
CA PRO A 57 13.72 1.19 -25.68
C PRO A 57 12.42 1.51 -26.41
N GLY A 58 12.43 1.43 -27.74
CA GLY A 58 11.25 1.65 -28.57
C GLY A 58 10.06 0.78 -28.15
N GLY A 59 8.87 1.38 -28.12
CA GLY A 59 7.63 0.73 -27.67
C GLY A 59 7.33 0.89 -26.18
N TYR A 60 8.25 1.44 -25.38
CA TYR A 60 8.03 1.74 -23.96
C TYR A 60 8.08 3.24 -23.70
N SER A 61 7.30 3.71 -22.74
CA SER A 61 7.26 5.10 -22.32
C SER A 61 7.06 5.23 -20.82
N LEU A 62 7.54 6.34 -20.24
CA LEU A 62 7.15 6.72 -18.89
C LEU A 62 5.74 7.29 -18.92
N GLU A 63 4.92 6.91 -17.94
CA GLU A 63 3.71 7.66 -17.64
C GLU A 63 4.07 9.00 -17.03
N ARG A 64 3.33 10.05 -17.41
CA ARG A 64 3.63 11.44 -17.07
C ARG A 64 2.61 11.98 -16.09
N GLY A 65 3.09 12.76 -15.12
CA GLY A 65 2.25 13.44 -14.14
C GLY A 65 2.81 13.32 -12.72
N SER A 66 2.35 14.20 -11.83
CA SER A 66 2.86 14.30 -10.45
C SER A 66 2.66 13.04 -9.59
N GLY A 67 1.68 12.19 -9.94
CA GLY A 67 1.47 10.89 -9.28
C GLY A 67 2.25 9.72 -9.90
N TYR A 68 2.86 9.92 -11.07
CA TYR A 68 3.51 8.85 -11.84
C TYR A 68 5.03 9.00 -11.95
N GLU A 69 5.55 10.22 -11.77
CA GLU A 69 6.98 10.52 -11.64
C GLU A 69 7.21 11.28 -10.33
N VAL A 70 7.72 10.57 -9.33
CA VAL A 70 7.59 10.99 -7.93
C VAL A 70 8.97 11.07 -7.28
N PRO A 71 9.62 12.24 -7.27
CA PRO A 71 10.86 12.44 -6.54
C PRO A 71 10.59 12.55 -5.04
N SER A 72 11.39 11.85 -4.23
CA SER A 72 11.46 12.01 -2.79
C SER A 72 12.91 12.24 -2.35
N PRO A 73 13.16 12.55 -1.07
CA PRO A 73 14.52 12.75 -0.59
C PRO A 73 15.44 11.54 -0.77
N GLY A 74 14.91 10.32 -0.65
CA GLY A 74 15.66 9.06 -0.67
C GLY A 74 15.50 8.26 -1.96
N GLU A 75 14.50 8.55 -2.79
CA GLU A 75 14.15 7.72 -3.94
C GLU A 75 13.43 8.52 -5.03
N PHE A 76 13.26 7.88 -6.18
CA PHE A 76 12.45 8.37 -7.29
C PHE A 76 11.62 7.21 -7.82
N HIS A 77 10.33 7.45 -8.04
CA HIS A 77 9.43 6.46 -8.61
C HIS A 77 9.01 6.86 -10.02
N ALA A 78 8.90 5.88 -10.91
CA ALA A 78 8.31 6.08 -12.22
C ALA A 78 7.51 4.88 -12.70
N PHE A 79 6.41 5.15 -13.40
CA PHE A 79 5.65 4.11 -14.09
C PHE A 79 6.10 3.96 -15.54
N ILE A 80 6.29 2.72 -15.98
CA ILE A 80 6.56 2.37 -17.38
C ILE A 80 5.31 1.73 -17.96
N ARG A 81 4.95 2.16 -19.17
CA ARG A 81 3.95 1.52 -20.04
C ARG A 81 4.62 0.99 -21.30
N GLY A 82 4.21 -0.19 -21.74
CA GLY A 82 4.66 -0.77 -23.01
C GLY A 82 4.17 -2.20 -23.23
N PRO A 83 4.72 -2.94 -24.21
CA PRO A 83 4.48 -4.37 -24.37
C PRO A 83 4.87 -5.15 -23.11
N ARG A 84 4.23 -6.32 -22.90
CA ARG A 84 4.67 -7.26 -21.86
C ARG A 84 6.09 -7.73 -22.14
N GLY A 85 6.98 -7.60 -21.16
CA GLY A 85 8.37 -8.02 -21.33
C GLY A 85 9.32 -7.50 -20.26
N ASN A 86 10.62 -7.61 -20.55
CA ASN A 86 11.70 -7.10 -19.70
C ASN A 86 12.55 -6.15 -20.55
N PRO A 87 12.15 -4.88 -20.76
CA PRO A 87 12.97 -3.89 -21.44
C PRO A 87 14.26 -3.57 -20.68
N HIS A 88 15.32 -3.30 -21.45
CA HIS A 88 16.56 -2.73 -20.92
C HIS A 88 16.38 -1.24 -20.66
N VAL A 89 16.52 -0.83 -19.41
CA VAL A 89 16.33 0.56 -18.96
C VAL A 89 17.66 1.14 -18.51
N SER A 90 18.01 2.31 -19.02
CA SER A 90 19.20 3.06 -18.59
C SER A 90 18.77 4.26 -17.74
N ILE A 91 19.43 4.43 -16.60
CA ILE A 91 19.12 5.46 -15.62
C ILE A 91 20.38 6.30 -15.40
N SER A 92 20.25 7.63 -15.50
CA SER A 92 21.30 8.60 -15.23
C SER A 92 20.81 9.64 -14.23
N TRP A 93 21.48 9.75 -13.09
CA TRP A 93 21.18 10.66 -12.00
C TRP A 93 22.43 11.47 -11.63
N PRO A 94 22.71 12.57 -12.36
CA PRO A 94 23.92 13.36 -12.14
C PRO A 94 24.03 13.85 -10.68
N GLY A 95 25.20 13.63 -10.08
CA GLY A 95 25.48 14.02 -8.70
C GLY A 95 24.80 13.17 -7.63
N VAL A 96 24.13 12.07 -7.99
CA VAL A 96 23.40 11.20 -7.06
C VAL A 96 23.86 9.76 -7.23
N ALA A 97 24.43 9.19 -6.18
CA ALA A 97 24.79 7.77 -6.14
C ALA A 97 23.53 6.89 -6.07
N ILE A 98 23.39 5.94 -7.00
CA ILE A 98 22.28 4.98 -7.04
C ILE A 98 22.68 3.72 -6.25
N ALA A 99 21.87 3.36 -5.26
CA ALA A 99 22.09 2.18 -4.42
C ALA A 99 21.31 0.95 -4.91
N ALA A 100 20.08 1.15 -5.39
CA ALA A 100 19.23 0.05 -5.84
C ALA A 100 18.20 0.52 -6.89
N VAL A 101 17.69 -0.43 -7.66
CA VAL A 101 16.44 -0.29 -8.41
C VAL A 101 15.52 -1.43 -8.00
N ILE A 102 14.29 -1.12 -7.64
CA ILE A 102 13.31 -2.07 -7.11
C ILE A 102 12.05 -2.03 -7.98
N VAL A 103 11.47 -3.20 -8.23
CA VAL A 103 10.14 -3.38 -8.81
C VAL A 103 9.41 -4.43 -7.99
N ASP A 104 8.18 -4.13 -7.58
CA ASP A 104 7.46 -4.86 -6.53
C ASP A 104 8.35 -4.99 -5.27
N ASP A 105 8.76 -6.20 -4.94
CA ASP A 105 9.65 -6.53 -3.82
C ASP A 105 11.03 -7.03 -4.27
N THR A 106 11.37 -6.85 -5.55
CA THR A 106 12.57 -7.41 -6.15
C THR A 106 13.62 -6.33 -6.43
N TYR A 107 14.83 -6.56 -5.93
CA TYR A 107 16.02 -5.81 -6.33
C TYR A 107 16.46 -6.23 -7.73
N LEU A 108 16.48 -5.29 -8.66
CA LEU A 108 16.94 -5.57 -10.02
C LEU A 108 18.47 -5.64 -10.06
N ALA A 109 18.98 -6.58 -10.85
CA ALA A 109 20.42 -6.69 -11.11
C ALA A 109 20.90 -5.47 -11.92
N LEU A 110 21.85 -4.72 -11.36
CA LEU A 110 22.38 -3.50 -11.96
C LEU A 110 23.62 -3.80 -12.81
N ARG A 111 23.73 -3.14 -13.95
CA ARG A 111 24.94 -3.06 -14.78
C ARG A 111 25.49 -1.64 -14.71
N GLY A 112 26.81 -1.52 -14.52
CA GLY A 112 27.49 -0.27 -14.17
C GLY A 112 28.03 -0.34 -12.74
N ASP A 113 28.76 0.69 -12.31
CA ASP A 113 29.33 0.72 -10.96
C ASP A 113 28.24 1.09 -9.94
N PRO A 114 27.95 0.23 -8.95
CA PRO A 114 27.05 0.58 -7.85
C PRO A 114 27.55 1.84 -7.13
N GLY A 115 26.64 2.73 -6.75
CA GLY A 115 27.01 4.03 -6.17
C GLY A 115 27.45 5.08 -7.18
N SER A 116 27.50 4.75 -8.48
CA SER A 116 27.58 5.75 -9.54
C SER A 116 26.21 6.39 -9.78
N GLY A 117 26.21 7.52 -10.49
CA GLY A 117 24.99 8.15 -11.00
C GLY A 117 24.54 7.57 -12.35
N SER A 118 25.07 6.45 -12.83
CA SER A 118 24.62 5.87 -14.10
C SER A 118 24.65 4.35 -14.09
N ILE A 119 23.47 3.76 -14.25
CA ILE A 119 23.26 2.30 -14.19
C ILE A 119 22.26 1.87 -15.26
N SER A 120 22.22 0.58 -15.56
CA SER A 120 21.17 -0.02 -16.38
C SER A 120 20.69 -1.34 -15.81
N CYS A 121 19.44 -1.71 -16.08
CA CYS A 121 18.83 -2.94 -15.58
C CYS A 121 17.75 -3.46 -16.54
N GLN A 122 17.20 -4.63 -16.26
CA GLN A 122 16.03 -5.17 -16.96
C GLN A 122 14.80 -4.99 -16.07
N VAL A 123 13.78 -4.27 -16.55
CA VAL A 123 12.59 -3.95 -15.76
C VAL A 123 11.41 -4.82 -16.20
N PRO A 124 10.79 -5.64 -15.32
CA PRO A 124 9.62 -6.42 -15.70
C PRO A 124 8.39 -5.51 -15.87
N VAL A 125 7.84 -5.47 -17.10
CA VAL A 125 6.61 -4.78 -17.47
C VAL A 125 5.53 -5.83 -17.68
N THR A 126 4.79 -6.15 -16.61
CA THR A 126 3.91 -7.33 -16.55
C THR A 126 2.55 -7.06 -15.93
N LYS A 127 2.30 -5.88 -15.36
CA LYS A 127 1.04 -5.58 -14.68
C LYS A 127 -0.02 -5.17 -15.69
N SER A 128 -1.26 -5.57 -15.48
CA SER A 128 -2.40 -5.26 -16.36
C SER A 128 -2.90 -3.81 -16.24
N SER A 129 -2.57 -3.14 -15.13
CA SER A 129 -2.97 -1.75 -14.89
C SER A 129 -1.92 -1.01 -14.07
N LEU A 130 -2.02 0.33 -14.03
CA LEU A 130 -1.22 1.17 -13.13
C LEU A 130 -1.47 0.83 -11.66
N ARG A 131 -2.72 0.58 -11.29
CA ARG A 131 -3.10 0.17 -9.94
C ARG A 131 -2.41 -1.13 -9.55
N ASN A 132 -2.33 -2.11 -10.45
CA ASN A 132 -1.66 -3.38 -10.15
C ASN A 132 -0.12 -3.23 -10.07
N ALA A 133 0.44 -2.11 -10.56
CA ALA A 133 1.87 -1.82 -10.52
C ALA A 133 2.29 -1.00 -9.29
N TRP A 134 1.35 -0.39 -8.55
CA TRP A 134 1.69 0.48 -7.43
C TRP A 134 2.29 -0.25 -6.22
N SER A 135 2.29 -1.60 -6.19
CA SER A 135 2.83 -2.42 -5.09
C SER A 135 4.32 -2.21 -4.84
N THR A 136 5.00 -1.52 -5.76
CA THR A 136 6.40 -1.10 -5.62
C THR A 136 6.58 0.05 -4.64
N PHE A 137 5.55 0.89 -4.42
CA PHE A 137 5.58 1.95 -3.42
C PHE A 137 5.57 1.36 -2.01
N ASP A 138 4.66 0.42 -1.81
CA ASP A 138 4.34 -0.14 -0.51
C ASP A 138 5.57 -0.73 0.19
N VAL A 139 5.86 -0.20 1.39
CA VAL A 139 6.86 -0.76 2.30
C VAL A 139 6.18 -1.10 3.60
N PHE A 140 5.74 -2.34 3.71
CA PHE A 140 5.11 -2.87 4.90
C PHE A 140 5.58 -4.28 5.22
N SER A 141 5.42 -4.69 6.47
CA SER A 141 5.55 -6.09 6.89
C SER A 141 4.20 -6.65 7.34
N TYR A 142 4.09 -7.98 7.32
CA TYR A 142 2.96 -8.72 7.88
C TYR A 142 3.39 -9.52 9.13
N PRO A 143 3.57 -8.88 10.30
CA PRO A 143 3.80 -9.59 11.57
C PRO A 143 2.50 -10.19 12.16
N GLY A 144 1.60 -10.63 11.29
CA GLY A 144 0.26 -11.12 11.65
C GLY A 144 0.24 -12.58 12.12
N GLU A 145 -0.94 -12.99 12.57
CA GLU A 145 -1.29 -14.36 12.95
C GLU A 145 -2.28 -14.92 11.91
N ASP A 146 -2.52 -16.24 11.85
CA ASP A 146 -3.27 -16.90 10.76
C ASP A 146 -4.67 -16.30 10.51
N ASP A 147 -5.30 -15.72 11.54
CA ASP A 147 -6.67 -15.20 11.52
C ASP A 147 -6.80 -13.73 11.97
N LEU A 148 -5.65 -13.06 12.15
CA LEU A 148 -5.56 -11.63 12.39
C LEU A 148 -4.51 -11.03 11.45
N LEU A 149 -4.98 -10.39 10.38
CA LEU A 149 -4.11 -9.66 9.47
C LEU A 149 -3.51 -8.46 10.21
N ILE A 150 -2.20 -8.36 10.25
CA ILE A 150 -1.49 -7.20 10.80
C ILE A 150 -0.56 -6.70 9.73
N ARG A 151 -0.79 -5.49 9.23
CA ARG A 151 0.07 -4.80 8.27
C ARG A 151 0.69 -3.60 8.97
N VAL A 152 2.02 -3.51 8.93
CA VAL A 152 2.75 -2.38 9.51
C VAL A 152 3.46 -1.63 8.40
N GLU A 153 2.97 -0.43 8.10
CA GLU A 153 3.54 0.50 7.13
C GLU A 153 4.80 1.16 7.72
N HIS A 154 5.94 0.89 7.10
CA HIS A 154 7.25 1.36 7.55
C HIS A 154 7.52 2.78 7.04
N ASN A 155 6.79 3.74 7.59
CA ASN A 155 6.87 5.15 7.22
C ASN A 155 8.26 5.75 7.49
N HIS A 156 8.91 6.30 6.45
CA HIS A 156 10.25 6.89 6.54
C HIS A 156 10.28 8.30 5.91
N PRO A 157 10.83 9.33 6.59
CA PRO A 157 10.81 10.73 6.11
C PRO A 157 11.53 10.92 4.78
N ALA A 158 12.53 10.09 4.47
CA ALA A 158 13.21 10.14 3.18
C ALA A 158 12.40 9.54 2.02
N ARG A 159 11.35 8.76 2.27
CA ARG A 159 10.54 8.09 1.23
C ARG A 159 9.21 8.74 0.95
N ARG A 160 8.83 9.70 1.78
CA ARG A 160 7.56 10.41 1.68
C ARG A 160 7.30 10.95 0.27
N ALA A 161 6.05 10.83 -0.16
CA ALA A 161 5.57 11.25 -1.45
C ALA A 161 4.22 11.97 -1.32
N GLY A 162 3.75 12.56 -2.43
CA GLY A 162 2.44 13.22 -2.49
C GLY A 162 2.26 14.26 -1.38
N TRP A 163 1.14 14.18 -0.66
CA TRP A 163 0.81 15.11 0.43
C TRP A 163 1.92 15.19 1.49
N TYR A 164 2.58 14.09 1.82
CA TYR A 164 3.63 14.05 2.84
C TYR A 164 4.96 14.68 2.40
N LEU A 165 5.17 14.84 1.08
CA LEU A 165 6.32 15.58 0.55
C LEU A 165 6.12 17.09 0.69
N GLU A 166 4.89 17.56 0.50
CA GLU A 166 4.52 18.98 0.49
C GLU A 166 4.24 19.54 1.90
N ASN A 167 4.03 18.66 2.88
CA ASN A 167 3.71 19.02 4.25
C ASN A 167 4.83 18.66 5.24
N PRO A 168 4.88 19.30 6.42
CA PRO A 168 5.84 18.94 7.47
C PRO A 168 5.74 17.45 7.84
N TRP A 169 6.89 16.80 8.01
CA TRP A 169 6.91 15.43 8.47
C TRP A 169 6.41 15.35 9.93
N LEU A 170 5.40 14.52 10.12
CA LEU A 170 4.73 14.31 11.40
C LEU A 170 5.45 13.17 12.14
N THR A 171 6.41 13.46 13.01
CA THR A 171 7.27 12.45 13.65
C THR A 171 6.56 11.59 14.71
N GLY A 172 5.52 12.12 15.34
CA GLY A 172 4.80 11.44 16.43
C GLY A 172 3.86 10.35 15.93
N GLN A 173 3.09 10.65 14.89
CA GLN A 173 2.03 9.78 14.38
C GLN A 173 2.52 8.41 13.86
N PRO A 174 3.59 8.29 13.05
CA PRO A 174 4.16 6.99 12.69
C PRO A 174 4.51 6.14 13.91
N ARG A 175 5.05 6.76 14.97
CA ARG A 175 5.44 6.04 16.20
C ARG A 175 4.22 5.60 16.98
N ALA A 176 3.24 6.50 17.14
CA ALA A 176 1.99 6.19 17.82
C ALA A 176 1.19 5.11 17.10
N MET A 177 1.16 5.13 15.77
CA MET A 177 0.50 4.13 14.93
C MET A 177 0.97 2.71 15.27
N VAL A 178 2.28 2.48 15.38
CA VAL A 178 2.81 1.14 15.70
C VAL A 178 2.39 0.72 17.11
N ASN A 179 2.39 1.65 18.09
CA ASN A 179 1.85 1.36 19.42
C ASN A 179 0.35 1.02 19.39
N TRP A 180 -0.44 1.72 18.57
CA TRP A 180 -1.87 1.43 18.36
C TRP A 180 -2.08 0.04 17.78
N ILE A 181 -1.37 -0.29 16.70
CA ILE A 181 -1.47 -1.58 16.00
C ILE A 181 -1.24 -2.73 17.00
N PHE A 182 -0.15 -2.67 17.75
CA PHE A 182 0.22 -3.76 18.65
C PHE A 182 -0.59 -3.77 19.96
N SER A 183 -1.15 -2.64 20.39
CA SER A 183 -2.09 -2.61 21.51
C SER A 183 -3.43 -3.25 21.13
N ALA A 184 -3.93 -2.94 19.93
CA ALA A 184 -5.12 -3.57 19.37
C ALA A 184 -4.89 -5.08 19.19
N ARG A 185 -3.72 -5.49 18.66
CA ARG A 185 -3.35 -6.92 18.56
C ARG A 185 -3.52 -7.64 19.89
N ILE A 186 -2.92 -7.12 20.96
CA ILE A 186 -2.94 -7.78 22.27
C ILE A 186 -4.36 -7.85 22.86
N ALA A 187 -5.15 -6.78 22.74
CA ALA A 187 -6.55 -6.78 23.16
C ALA A 187 -7.39 -7.80 22.38
N LEU A 188 -7.30 -7.80 21.05
CA LEU A 188 -8.06 -8.73 20.20
C LEU A 188 -7.65 -10.19 20.40
N ARG A 189 -6.36 -10.44 20.66
CA ARG A 189 -5.84 -11.79 20.92
C ARG A 189 -6.44 -12.39 22.18
N ASP A 190 -6.48 -11.64 23.27
CA ASP A 190 -7.10 -12.09 24.53
C ASP A 190 -8.62 -12.16 24.43
N TRP A 191 -9.26 -11.27 23.67
CA TRP A 191 -10.70 -11.33 23.42
C TRP A 191 -11.13 -12.51 22.52
N ARG A 192 -10.24 -12.95 21.61
CA ARG A 192 -10.50 -14.01 20.63
C ARG A 192 -11.69 -13.74 19.71
N ILE A 193 -12.07 -12.47 19.51
CA ILE A 193 -13.18 -12.10 18.62
C ILE A 193 -12.85 -12.42 17.15
N HIS A 194 -11.61 -12.19 16.71
CA HIS A 194 -11.12 -12.49 15.37
C HIS A 194 -11.27 -13.99 15.04
N GLN A 195 -10.78 -14.88 15.91
CA GLN A 195 -11.00 -16.34 15.82
C GLN A 195 -12.49 -16.69 15.73
N ARG A 196 -13.30 -16.17 16.65
CA ARG A 196 -14.74 -16.48 16.72
C ARG A 196 -15.48 -16.08 15.44
N VAL A 197 -15.16 -14.91 14.88
CA VAL A 197 -15.76 -14.41 13.64
C VAL A 197 -15.29 -15.23 12.43
N GLY A 198 -14.00 -15.59 12.39
CA GLY A 198 -13.42 -16.47 11.38
C GLY A 198 -14.06 -17.86 11.37
N ASP A 199 -14.14 -18.51 12.53
CA ASP A 199 -14.73 -19.85 12.71
C ASP A 199 -16.21 -19.90 12.29
N GLN A 200 -16.92 -18.78 12.42
CA GLN A 200 -18.33 -18.64 11.99
C GLN A 200 -18.47 -18.33 10.49
N GLY A 201 -17.37 -18.15 9.75
CA GLY A 201 -17.38 -17.73 8.36
C GLY A 201 -17.92 -16.30 8.19
N LYS A 202 -17.81 -15.46 9.21
CA LYS A 202 -18.38 -14.10 9.25
C LYS A 202 -17.36 -13.01 8.89
N GLY A 203 -16.21 -13.41 8.36
CA GLY A 203 -15.16 -12.50 7.92
C GLY A 203 -13.83 -12.74 8.63
N SER A 204 -12.95 -11.75 8.53
CA SER A 204 -11.64 -11.73 9.19
C SER A 204 -11.34 -10.34 9.75
N PHE A 205 -10.34 -10.23 10.62
CA PHE A 205 -9.91 -8.93 11.15
C PHE A 205 -8.59 -8.49 10.54
N GLY A 206 -8.47 -7.18 10.32
CA GLY A 206 -7.25 -6.52 9.91
C GLY A 206 -6.91 -5.35 10.82
N ILE A 207 -5.64 -5.25 11.20
CA ILE A 207 -5.06 -4.06 11.80
C ILE A 207 -4.00 -3.53 10.83
N LEU A 208 -4.20 -2.31 10.34
CA LEU A 208 -3.35 -1.70 9.32
C LEU A 208 -2.96 -0.29 9.77
N GLY A 209 -1.77 0.16 9.40
CA GLY A 209 -1.35 1.56 9.52
C GLY A 209 -1.63 2.35 8.25
N TYR A 210 -1.22 3.62 8.25
CA TYR A 210 -1.30 4.49 7.07
C TYR A 210 0.03 4.52 6.31
N GLU A 211 0.00 4.84 5.03
CA GLU A 211 1.17 4.94 4.17
C GLU A 211 1.51 6.39 3.77
N SER A 212 2.80 6.75 3.81
CA SER A 212 3.29 8.09 3.41
C SER A 212 3.97 8.16 2.04
N VAL A 213 4.07 7.04 1.32
CA VAL A 213 4.94 6.92 0.13
C VAL A 213 4.19 6.68 -1.18
N ASN A 214 2.89 6.40 -1.14
CA ASN A 214 2.08 6.12 -2.33
C ASN A 214 1.22 7.33 -2.72
N PRO A 215 1.56 8.10 -3.77
CA PRO A 215 0.78 9.27 -4.18
C PRO A 215 -0.49 8.91 -4.96
N LEU A 216 -0.66 7.65 -5.37
CA LEU A 216 -1.86 7.17 -6.06
C LEU A 216 -2.91 6.61 -5.08
N HIS A 217 -2.50 6.32 -3.85
CA HIS A 217 -3.36 5.95 -2.73
C HIS A 217 -3.19 6.99 -1.61
N ILE A 218 -3.98 8.06 -1.69
CA ILE A 218 -3.85 9.21 -0.79
C ILE A 218 -4.35 8.83 0.61
N ASP A 219 -3.39 8.57 1.50
CA ASP A 219 -3.66 8.02 2.82
C ASP A 219 -3.41 9.03 3.95
N ASN A 220 -3.98 10.24 3.79
CA ASN A 220 -3.82 11.35 4.73
C ASN A 220 -5.16 11.86 5.30
N PRO A 221 -5.16 12.52 6.47
CA PRO A 221 -4.06 12.63 7.45
C PRO A 221 -3.66 11.27 8.07
N PRO A 222 -2.56 11.18 8.85
CA PRO A 222 -2.17 9.94 9.54
C PRO A 222 -3.31 9.32 10.36
N HIS A 223 -3.50 8.01 10.18
CA HIS A 223 -4.49 7.22 10.91
C HIS A 223 -4.05 5.75 10.98
N TRP A 224 -4.89 4.90 11.54
CA TRP A 224 -4.76 3.46 11.49
C TRP A 224 -6.15 2.82 11.40
N HIS A 225 -6.20 1.53 11.12
CA HIS A 225 -7.42 0.79 10.89
C HIS A 225 -7.55 -0.41 11.83
N LEU A 226 -8.79 -0.67 12.26
CA LEU A 226 -9.24 -1.95 12.82
C LEU A 226 -10.44 -2.42 12.01
N ILE A 227 -10.15 -3.17 10.95
CA ILE A 227 -11.12 -3.58 9.94
C ILE A 227 -11.70 -4.95 10.30
N HIS A 228 -13.00 -5.10 10.15
CA HIS A 228 -13.65 -6.41 10.06
C HIS A 228 -14.06 -6.62 8.61
N TYR A 229 -13.24 -7.37 7.87
CA TYR A 229 -13.46 -7.70 6.47
C TYR A 229 -14.63 -8.65 6.34
N LEU A 230 -15.66 -8.25 5.60
CA LEU A 230 -16.79 -9.10 5.29
C LEU A 230 -16.50 -9.97 4.07
N PRO A 231 -17.03 -11.22 4.01
CA PRO A 231 -16.88 -12.05 2.82
C PRO A 231 -17.35 -11.31 1.54
N GLY A 232 -16.47 -11.21 0.55
CA GLY A 232 -16.75 -10.54 -0.73
C GLY A 232 -16.88 -9.02 -0.65
N ASP A 233 -16.38 -8.39 0.43
CA ASP A 233 -16.42 -6.94 0.67
C ASP A 233 -17.82 -6.30 0.60
N ALA A 234 -18.85 -7.10 0.87
CA ALA A 234 -20.25 -6.69 0.80
C ALA A 234 -20.64 -5.81 2.00
N GLY A 235 -20.17 -4.56 2.02
CA GLY A 235 -20.45 -3.60 3.08
C GLY A 235 -19.39 -3.53 4.18
N THR A 236 -18.15 -3.97 3.90
CA THR A 236 -17.04 -3.88 4.87
C THR A 236 -16.91 -2.45 5.40
N GLN A 237 -17.02 -2.30 6.72
CA GLN A 237 -16.86 -1.03 7.42
C GLN A 237 -15.37 -0.82 7.71
N VAL A 238 -14.75 0.15 7.04
CA VAL A 238 -13.33 0.48 7.17
C VAL A 238 -13.19 1.73 8.04
N PRO A 239 -12.84 1.58 9.33
CA PRO A 239 -12.59 2.74 10.18
C PRO A 239 -11.21 3.34 9.89
N HIS A 240 -11.14 4.65 9.95
CA HIS A 240 -9.94 5.46 9.80
C HIS A 240 -9.79 6.26 11.09
N TYR A 241 -9.03 5.74 12.05
CA TYR A 241 -8.81 6.37 13.35
C TYR A 241 -7.72 7.43 13.24
N TYR A 242 -8.11 8.68 13.00
CA TYR A 242 -7.20 9.81 12.87
C TYR A 242 -6.62 10.22 14.22
N MET A 243 -5.36 10.66 14.20
CA MET A 243 -4.60 10.99 15.40
C MET A 243 -3.94 12.37 15.35
N ASP A 244 -3.83 13.00 16.52
CA ASP A 244 -3.08 14.24 16.71
C ASP A 244 -1.55 14.01 16.78
N GLY A 245 -0.78 15.08 17.00
CA GLY A 245 0.68 15.01 17.11
C GLY A 245 1.20 14.17 18.29
N GLY A 246 0.39 13.96 19.33
CA GLY A 246 0.67 13.08 20.47
C GLY A 246 0.20 11.65 20.27
N GLY A 247 -0.40 11.34 19.11
CA GLY A 247 -0.96 10.03 18.78
C GLY A 247 -2.34 9.76 19.40
N ARG A 248 -3.00 10.78 19.97
CA ARG A 248 -4.35 10.65 20.53
C ARG A 248 -5.37 10.62 19.40
N LEU A 249 -6.36 9.74 19.50
CA LEU A 249 -7.42 9.66 18.50
C LEU A 249 -8.34 10.88 18.62
N VAL A 250 -8.63 11.51 17.49
CA VAL A 250 -9.45 12.73 17.41
C VAL A 250 -10.76 12.51 16.67
N SER A 251 -10.80 11.56 15.75
CA SER A 251 -11.99 11.17 15.01
C SER A 251 -11.82 9.80 14.38
N ASN A 252 -12.95 9.15 14.09
CA ASN A 252 -13.00 7.96 13.27
C ASN A 252 -13.88 8.25 12.04
N LYS A 253 -13.29 8.19 10.84
CA LYS A 253 -14.08 8.17 9.60
C LYS A 253 -14.28 6.74 9.18
N VAL A 254 -15.53 6.29 9.16
CA VAL A 254 -15.88 4.95 8.68
C VAL A 254 -16.35 5.05 7.25
N GLU A 255 -15.66 4.34 6.36
CA GLU A 255 -16.08 4.15 4.98
C GLU A 255 -16.72 2.78 4.81
N ILE A 256 -17.79 2.69 4.02
CA ILE A 256 -18.49 1.42 3.74
C ILE A 256 -18.14 0.99 2.33
N ILE A 257 -17.27 -0.01 2.21
CA ILE A 257 -16.87 -0.57 0.92
C ILE A 257 -18.03 -1.35 0.34
N GLN A 258 -18.32 -1.09 -0.94
CA GLN A 258 -19.30 -1.80 -1.73
C GLN A 258 -18.68 -2.09 -3.09
N PRO A 259 -18.75 -3.33 -3.61
CA PRO A 259 -18.05 -3.73 -4.84
C PRO A 259 -18.39 -2.88 -6.08
N THR A 260 -19.55 -2.22 -6.08
CA THR A 260 -20.04 -1.43 -7.22
C THR A 260 -19.93 0.08 -7.04
N SER A 261 -19.43 0.57 -5.89
CA SER A 261 -19.41 2.00 -5.61
C SER A 261 -18.02 2.60 -5.83
N SER A 262 -17.94 3.59 -6.73
CA SER A 262 -16.75 4.44 -6.87
C SER A 262 -16.65 5.52 -5.78
N SER A 263 -17.71 5.69 -4.97
CA SER A 263 -17.79 6.69 -3.90
C SER A 263 -18.44 6.03 -2.68
N PRO A 264 -17.66 5.35 -1.83
CA PRO A 264 -18.22 4.64 -0.68
C PRO A 264 -18.93 5.63 0.27
N PRO A 265 -20.10 5.27 0.81
CA PRO A 265 -20.72 6.05 1.89
C PRO A 265 -19.75 6.19 3.06
N THR A 266 -19.71 7.37 3.68
CA THR A 266 -18.82 7.64 4.81
C THR A 266 -19.56 8.32 5.95
N ARG A 267 -19.11 8.09 7.19
CA ARG A 267 -19.54 8.85 8.37
C ARG A 267 -18.34 9.12 9.28
N VAL A 268 -18.27 10.34 9.82
CA VAL A 268 -17.28 10.74 10.82
C VAL A 268 -17.90 10.67 12.20
N PHE A 269 -17.16 10.13 13.16
CA PHE A 269 -17.51 10.00 14.57
C PHE A 269 -16.45 10.70 15.41
N GLY A 270 -16.89 11.51 16.39
CA GLY A 270 -15.99 12.16 17.35
C GLY A 270 -15.72 11.33 18.61
N PRO A 271 -15.02 11.91 19.59
CA PRO A 271 -14.90 11.34 20.92
C PRO A 271 -16.27 11.09 21.58
N GLU A 272 -16.35 10.01 22.35
CA GLU A 272 -17.52 9.48 23.06
C GLU A 272 -18.69 9.05 22.15
N GLU A 273 -18.53 9.10 20.82
CA GLU A 273 -19.48 8.51 19.88
C GLU A 273 -19.13 7.05 19.56
N SER A 274 -20.07 6.16 19.84
CA SER A 274 -19.90 4.73 19.56
C SER A 274 -20.15 4.38 18.10
N VAL A 275 -19.26 3.53 17.57
CA VAL A 275 -19.34 2.95 16.24
C VAL A 275 -19.66 1.46 16.38
N ILE A 276 -20.79 1.04 15.80
CA ILE A 276 -21.21 -0.36 15.79
C ILE A 276 -20.75 -1.02 14.49
N PHE A 277 -19.97 -2.08 14.61
CA PHE A 277 -19.52 -2.90 13.49
C PHE A 277 -20.39 -4.15 13.37
N ARG A 278 -20.89 -4.37 12.16
CA ARG A 278 -21.87 -5.39 11.82
C ARG A 278 -21.29 -6.33 10.79
N ASP A 279 -21.75 -7.57 10.82
CA ASP A 279 -21.49 -8.50 9.73
C ASP A 279 -22.48 -8.32 8.56
N ALA A 280 -22.36 -9.20 7.57
CA ALA A 280 -23.22 -9.22 6.38
C ALA A 280 -24.71 -9.54 6.67
N ASP A 281 -25.04 -10.11 7.84
CA ASP A 281 -26.45 -10.33 8.24
C ASP A 281 -27.03 -9.18 9.06
N GLY A 282 -26.22 -8.16 9.36
CA GLY A 282 -26.59 -6.99 10.14
C GLY A 282 -26.41 -7.17 11.64
N SER A 283 -25.98 -8.35 12.10
CA SER A 283 -25.69 -8.60 13.52
C SER A 283 -24.46 -7.82 13.95
N GLN A 284 -24.58 -7.18 15.12
CA GLN A 284 -23.46 -6.51 15.76
C GLN A 284 -22.39 -7.53 16.18
N ARG A 285 -21.13 -7.23 15.87
CA ARG A 285 -19.98 -8.03 16.24
C ARG A 285 -19.14 -7.36 17.31
N TYR A 286 -18.88 -6.06 17.15
CA TYR A 286 -18.20 -5.26 18.16
C TYR A 286 -18.59 -3.79 18.07
N VAL A 287 -18.25 -3.06 19.11
CA VAL A 287 -18.42 -1.62 19.23
C VAL A 287 -17.08 -1.01 19.61
N THR A 288 -16.78 0.15 19.06
CA THR A 288 -15.66 0.99 19.50
C THR A 288 -16.11 2.40 19.79
N ALA A 289 -15.49 3.08 20.77
CA ALA A 289 -15.67 4.50 21.00
C ALA A 289 -14.31 5.16 21.27
N ILE A 290 -14.06 6.31 20.64
CA ILE A 290 -12.90 7.14 20.99
C ILE A 290 -13.18 7.77 22.35
N ARG A 291 -12.21 7.76 23.24
CA ARG A 291 -12.33 8.36 24.58
C ARG A 291 -11.99 9.84 24.55
N SER A 292 -12.49 10.59 25.53
CA SER A 292 -12.14 12.00 25.76
C SER A 292 -10.65 12.24 26.03
N ASP A 293 -9.92 11.23 26.52
CA ASP A 293 -8.46 11.25 26.67
C ASP A 293 -7.70 10.91 25.38
N GLY A 294 -8.42 10.64 24.28
CA GLY A 294 -7.87 10.22 23.00
C GLY A 294 -7.55 8.73 22.89
N GLY A 295 -7.94 7.94 23.89
CA GLY A 295 -7.88 6.48 23.84
C GLY A 295 -9.00 5.84 23.00
N LEU A 296 -9.08 4.51 23.03
CA LEU A 296 -10.09 3.71 22.33
C LEU A 296 -10.67 2.66 23.27
N ASP A 297 -11.98 2.64 23.42
CA ASP A 297 -12.70 1.56 24.07
C ASP A 297 -13.18 0.53 23.04
N LEU A 298 -13.12 -0.75 23.40
CA LEU A 298 -13.55 -1.89 22.57
C LEU A 298 -14.41 -2.85 23.40
N GLY A 299 -15.55 -3.28 22.85
CA GLY A 299 -16.45 -4.21 23.55
C GLY A 299 -17.49 -4.83 22.63
N GLU A 300 -18.27 -5.76 23.18
CA GLU A 300 -19.37 -6.40 22.43
C GLU A 300 -20.59 -5.49 22.31
N ARG A 301 -20.78 -4.58 23.28
CA ARG A 301 -21.94 -3.67 23.38
C ARG A 301 -21.50 -2.27 23.79
N ASP A 302 -22.26 -1.28 23.35
CA ASP A 302 -22.04 0.12 23.71
C ASP A 302 -22.12 0.30 25.23
N GLY A 303 -21.14 1.02 25.80
CA GLY A 303 -20.98 1.20 27.25
C GLY A 303 -20.51 -0.03 28.03
N GLU A 304 -20.39 -1.20 27.40
CA GLU A 304 -19.87 -2.44 28.00
C GLU A 304 -18.49 -2.78 27.45
N TRP A 305 -17.49 -2.00 27.88
CA TRP A 305 -16.12 -2.09 27.38
C TRP A 305 -15.37 -3.27 28.01
N LEU A 306 -14.82 -4.12 27.14
CA LEU A 306 -13.96 -5.24 27.55
C LEU A 306 -12.51 -4.79 27.65
N TYR A 307 -12.07 -3.93 26.72
CA TYR A 307 -10.73 -3.37 26.68
C TYR A 307 -10.78 -1.87 26.46
N SER A 308 -9.80 -1.18 27.05
CA SER A 308 -9.52 0.22 26.75
C SER A 308 -8.04 0.35 26.43
N ILE A 309 -7.71 0.94 25.28
CA ILE A 309 -6.35 1.35 24.97
C ILE A 309 -6.24 2.83 25.31
N ILE A 310 -5.42 3.15 26.30
CA ILE A 310 -5.33 4.48 26.90
C ILE A 310 -3.89 5.02 26.82
N PRO A 311 -3.70 6.35 26.94
CA PRO A 311 -2.37 6.94 26.90
C PRO A 311 -1.42 6.34 27.94
N SER A 312 -0.13 6.40 27.64
CA SER A 312 0.93 6.11 28.60
C SER A 312 0.80 6.97 29.87
N SER A 313 1.54 6.64 30.92
CA SER A 313 1.61 7.48 32.13
C SER A 313 2.15 8.89 31.85
N ARG A 314 2.80 9.11 30.70
CA ARG A 314 3.26 10.42 30.23
C ARG A 314 2.20 11.21 29.45
N GLY A 315 1.07 10.60 29.15
CA GLY A 315 -0.08 11.24 28.52
C GLY A 315 -0.05 11.25 26.98
N ASP A 316 0.92 10.60 26.34
CA ASP A 316 1.00 10.41 24.89
C ASP A 316 1.00 8.93 24.48
N PHE A 317 0.75 8.68 23.20
CA PHE A 317 0.81 7.35 22.56
C PHE A 317 2.12 7.13 21.79
N ILE A 318 3.03 8.11 21.77
CA ILE A 318 4.28 8.04 21.00
C ILE A 318 5.26 7.06 21.63
N VAL A 319 5.30 7.02 22.97
CA VAL A 319 6.23 6.18 23.72
C VAL A 319 5.67 4.79 23.96
N SER A 320 4.42 4.72 24.44
CA SER A 320 3.74 3.47 24.76
C SER A 320 2.23 3.70 24.83
N ALA A 321 1.48 2.61 24.91
CA ALA A 321 0.05 2.60 25.17
C ALA A 321 -0.25 1.60 26.29
N ARG A 322 -1.15 1.95 27.19
CA ARG A 322 -1.62 1.05 28.25
C ARG A 322 -2.93 0.42 27.83
N ILE A 323 -3.12 -0.84 28.22
CA ILE A 323 -4.34 -1.59 27.99
C ILE A 323 -5.00 -1.85 29.33
N LEU A 324 -6.25 -1.43 29.46
CA LEU A 324 -7.13 -1.85 30.53
C LEU A 324 -7.93 -3.06 30.05
N ARG A 325 -8.12 -4.04 30.93
CA ARG A 325 -9.05 -5.16 30.75
C ARG A 325 -10.13 -5.03 31.82
N HIS A 326 -11.38 -4.90 31.39
CA HIS A 326 -12.52 -4.61 32.28
C HIS A 326 -12.26 -3.42 33.22
N GLY A 327 -11.66 -2.34 32.70
CA GLY A 327 -11.31 -1.15 33.45
C GLY A 327 -10.10 -1.29 34.40
N GLN A 328 -9.51 -2.47 34.52
CA GLN A 328 -8.31 -2.71 35.34
C GLN A 328 -7.05 -2.70 34.49
N SER A 329 -5.95 -2.15 35.02
CA SER A 329 -4.65 -2.16 34.32
C SER A 329 -4.22 -3.59 34.00
N TRP A 330 -3.89 -3.86 32.74
CA TRP A 330 -3.59 -5.22 32.29
C TRP A 330 -2.24 -5.33 31.58
N ALA A 331 -1.95 -4.46 30.62
CA ALA A 331 -0.69 -4.48 29.89
C ALA A 331 -0.23 -3.07 29.48
N GLU A 332 1.03 -2.93 29.11
CA GLU A 332 1.58 -1.77 28.43
C GLU A 332 2.44 -2.21 27.26
N ILE A 333 2.19 -1.61 26.10
CA ILE A 333 2.86 -1.91 24.84
C ILE A 333 3.72 -0.72 24.45
N ALA A 334 5.00 -0.99 24.22
CA ALA A 334 5.94 -0.01 23.69
C ALA A 334 6.64 -0.59 22.47
N THR A 335 6.63 0.14 21.37
CA THR A 335 7.19 -0.30 20.10
C THR A 335 8.26 0.66 19.61
N THR A 336 9.21 0.11 18.86
CA THR A 336 10.17 0.90 18.09
C THR A 336 10.28 0.30 16.71
N ASP A 337 10.05 1.12 15.68
CA ASP A 337 10.29 0.76 14.29
C ASP A 337 11.51 1.53 13.77
N ASP A 338 12.67 0.88 13.78
CA ASP A 338 13.88 1.44 13.21
C ASP A 338 13.90 1.16 11.70
N VAL A 339 13.15 2.01 11.00
CA VAL A 339 12.93 1.94 9.55
C VAL A 339 14.19 2.01 8.71
N ALA A 340 15.27 2.61 9.22
CA ALA A 340 16.54 2.69 8.50
C ALA A 340 17.27 1.35 8.50
N TYR A 341 17.18 0.58 9.59
CA TYR A 341 17.84 -0.71 9.74
C TYR A 341 16.93 -1.91 9.49
N GLY A 342 15.62 -1.68 9.45
CA GLY A 342 14.60 -2.71 9.21
C GLY A 342 14.37 -3.56 10.45
N VAL A 343 14.20 -2.91 11.60
CA VAL A 343 14.03 -3.58 12.90
C VAL A 343 12.80 -3.05 13.62
N LEU A 344 11.77 -3.88 13.70
CA LEU A 344 10.60 -3.63 14.52
C LEU A 344 10.73 -4.40 15.83
N THR A 345 10.69 -3.70 16.96
CA THR A 345 10.70 -4.30 18.31
C THR A 345 9.39 -3.98 19.01
N ILE A 346 8.78 -4.99 19.62
CA ILE A 346 7.55 -4.89 20.39
C ILE A 346 7.85 -5.36 21.80
N ARG A 347 7.63 -4.48 22.77
CA ARG A 347 7.80 -4.75 24.19
C ARG A 347 6.45 -4.78 24.87
N THR A 348 6.16 -5.87 25.56
CA THR A 348 4.93 -6.06 26.32
C THR A 348 5.27 -6.18 27.79
N ARG A 349 4.68 -5.31 28.61
CA ARG A 349 4.76 -5.40 30.07
C ARG A 349 3.39 -5.70 30.63
N MET A 350 3.24 -6.85 31.28
CA MET A 350 2.00 -7.19 31.98
C MET A 350 1.93 -6.48 33.34
N ALA A 351 0.73 -6.15 33.79
CA ALA A 351 0.50 -5.43 35.05
C ALA A 351 0.85 -6.27 36.29
N ASP A 352 0.80 -7.60 36.19
CA ASP A 352 1.18 -8.55 37.24
C ASP A 352 2.70 -8.73 37.39
N GLY A 353 3.50 -8.00 36.60
CA GLY A 353 4.96 -8.09 36.59
C GLY A 353 5.50 -9.25 35.75
N THR A 354 4.65 -10.00 35.05
CA THR A 354 5.07 -11.06 34.14
C THR A 354 5.93 -10.46 33.02
N PHE A 355 7.14 -10.99 32.88
CA PHE A 355 8.06 -10.63 31.81
C PHE A 355 7.67 -11.37 30.53
N VAL A 356 7.29 -10.62 29.50
CA VAL A 356 7.14 -11.12 28.14
C VAL A 356 8.40 -10.76 27.37
N ALA A 357 9.04 -11.74 26.74
CA ALA A 357 10.23 -11.49 25.95
C ALA A 357 9.92 -10.50 24.80
N ASP A 358 10.87 -9.60 24.52
CA ASP A 358 10.77 -8.67 23.39
C ASP A 358 10.60 -9.46 22.07
N GLU A 359 9.57 -9.10 21.31
CA GLU A 359 9.36 -9.62 19.97
C GLU A 359 10.12 -8.72 18.98
N VAL A 360 10.95 -9.33 18.13
CA VAL A 360 11.82 -8.60 17.18
C VAL A 360 11.63 -9.15 15.77
N HIS A 361 11.07 -8.31 14.91
CA HIS A 361 10.93 -8.58 13.48
C HIS A 361 12.03 -7.86 12.70
N LEU A 362 12.80 -8.64 11.96
CA LEU A 362 13.78 -8.12 11.01
C LEU A 362 13.16 -8.11 9.63
N TYR A 363 13.22 -6.98 8.96
CA TYR A 363 12.71 -6.81 7.61
C TYR A 363 13.71 -6.05 6.75
N ASP A 364 13.54 -6.15 5.44
CA ASP A 364 14.30 -5.39 4.47
C ASP A 364 13.77 -3.95 4.45
N PRO A 365 14.60 -2.94 4.78
CA PRO A 365 14.15 -1.56 4.90
C PRO A 365 13.42 -1.03 3.68
N LEU A 366 13.79 -1.47 2.48
CA LEU A 366 13.24 -0.94 1.23
C LEU A 366 11.98 -1.68 0.81
N THR A 367 11.84 -2.97 1.08
CA THR A 367 10.70 -3.79 0.60
C THR A 367 9.72 -4.20 1.70
N GLY A 368 10.08 -4.03 2.98
CA GLY A 368 9.28 -4.46 4.13
C GLY A 368 9.23 -5.99 4.32
N LYS A 369 9.88 -6.76 3.42
CA LYS A 369 9.86 -8.21 3.46
C LYS A 369 10.66 -8.75 4.63
N PRO A 370 10.21 -9.83 5.30
CA PRO A 370 10.96 -10.45 6.37
C PRO A 370 12.37 -10.81 5.90
N ARG A 371 13.39 -10.36 6.63
CA ARG A 371 14.74 -10.91 6.47
C ARG A 371 14.69 -12.28 7.10
N SER A 372 14.93 -13.33 6.30
CA SER A 372 15.04 -14.67 6.86
C SER A 372 16.08 -14.64 7.98
N ARG A 373 15.68 -14.91 9.22
CA ARG A 373 16.62 -15.52 10.16
C ARG A 373 17.06 -16.80 9.46
N SER A 374 18.36 -16.99 9.27
CA SER A 374 18.85 -18.27 8.74
C SER A 374 18.20 -19.41 9.53
N SER A 375 17.43 -20.24 8.80
CA SER A 375 16.69 -21.47 9.15
C SER A 375 15.17 -21.41 9.45
N ASN A 376 14.43 -22.01 8.50
CA ASN A 376 13.21 -22.84 8.58
C ASN A 376 11.95 -22.34 9.31
N SER A 377 11.03 -21.74 8.55
CA SER A 377 9.68 -22.25 8.21
C SER A 377 8.81 -21.08 7.74
N GLY A 378 8.62 -20.93 6.44
CA GLY A 378 7.77 -19.86 5.89
C GLY A 378 6.28 -20.16 6.09
N PRO A 379 5.44 -19.15 6.33
CA PRO A 379 3.98 -19.32 6.23
C PRO A 379 3.55 -19.38 4.74
N PRO A 380 2.40 -20.00 4.42
CA PRO A 380 1.96 -20.23 3.06
C PRO A 380 1.50 -18.95 2.37
N ALA A 381 1.59 -18.96 1.04
CA ALA A 381 1.11 -17.91 0.17
C ALA A 381 -0.41 -17.75 0.28
N TYR A 382 -0.87 -16.61 0.79
CA TYR A 382 -2.24 -16.16 0.59
C TYR A 382 -2.33 -15.36 -0.71
N GLY A 383 -3.00 -15.95 -1.70
CA GLY A 383 -3.52 -15.22 -2.84
C GLY A 383 -4.71 -14.38 -2.41
N MET A 384 -4.47 -13.11 -2.12
CA MET A 384 -5.47 -12.07 -2.28
C MET A 384 -5.09 -11.27 -3.52
N THR A 385 -5.74 -11.59 -4.63
CA THR A 385 -5.87 -10.67 -5.76
C THR A 385 -6.70 -9.49 -5.26
N ILE A 386 -6.04 -8.36 -5.03
CA ILE A 386 -6.71 -7.06 -5.07
C ILE A 386 -6.94 -6.79 -6.55
N GLU A 387 -8.17 -7.00 -7.02
CA GLU A 387 -8.63 -6.50 -8.32
C GLU A 387 -8.82 -4.97 -8.28
#